data_AF-A0A536HCR1-F1
#
_entry.id   AF-A0A536HCR1-F1
#
_cell.length_a   1.000
_cell.length_b   1.000
_cell.length_c   1.000
_cell.angle_alpha   90.00
_cell.angle_beta   90.00
_cell.angle_gamma   90.00
#
_symmetry.space_group_name_H-M   'P 1'
#
loop_
_entity.id
_entity.type
_entity.pdbx_description
1 polymer ?
#
loop_
_entity_poly.entity_id
_entity_poly.type
_entity_poly.pdbx_seq_one_letter_code
_entity_poly.pdbx_strand_id
1 'polypeptide(L)'
;MTPDVGSVAEARPNILATSVPPVVAVVNQKGGVGKTTTAINLAAAMAEVGHPTLLIDLDPQANSTSGLGLDPARARLNVYHLLTGEATLEQVVQPTGVDGLTLVPSHIDLAGGEIELAGMPDREALLRNALAAPPPGVELVLVDCPPSLGLLTLNALVAATSMLIPTQCEYFALEGLRHLMYTHQLVRSRLNPKLAIAGIVMTQFDARTTLAWDVLATVRRTHPHHVLETLIPRNVRISEAPSHGKSVIEYDPTCRGAAAYRALAKELLER
;
A
#
# COMPACT_ATOMS: atom_id res chain seq x y z
N MET A 1 -32.24 -0.66 -1.47
CA MET A 1 -31.86 -0.51 -0.06
C MET A 1 -30.35 -0.55 0.01
N THR A 2 -29.72 0.60 0.15
CA THR A 2 -28.28 0.71 0.46
C THR A 2 -28.07 0.13 1.86
N PRO A 3 -27.21 -0.88 2.05
CA PRO A 3 -26.85 -1.29 3.38
C PRO A 3 -26.17 -0.10 4.07
N ASP A 4 -26.67 0.23 5.26
CA ASP A 4 -26.12 1.24 6.16
C ASP A 4 -24.65 0.91 6.42
N VAL A 5 -23.77 1.76 5.90
CA VAL A 5 -22.32 1.59 5.93
C VAL A 5 -21.84 2.10 7.29
N GLY A 6 -21.99 1.27 8.32
CA GLY A 6 -21.30 1.36 9.60
C GLY A 6 -21.18 2.78 10.18
N SER A 7 -22.23 3.26 10.82
CA SER A 7 -22.23 4.48 11.65
C SER A 7 -21.50 4.33 12.99
N VAL A 8 -20.62 3.34 13.15
CA VAL A 8 -19.81 3.24 14.35
C VAL A 8 -18.61 4.15 14.16
N ALA A 9 -18.57 5.23 14.93
CA ALA A 9 -17.41 6.07 15.10
C ALA A 9 -16.24 5.23 15.65
N GLU A 10 -15.57 4.47 14.78
CA GLU A 10 -14.28 3.89 15.08
C GLU A 10 -13.31 5.07 15.20
N ALA A 11 -12.80 5.28 16.42
CA ALA A 11 -11.71 6.21 16.67
C ALA A 11 -10.59 5.89 15.67
N ARG A 12 -10.14 6.91 14.93
CA ARG A 12 -9.13 6.77 13.88
C ARG A 12 -7.84 6.31 14.56
N PRO A 13 -7.29 5.14 14.18
CA PRO A 13 -6.08 4.66 14.81
C PRO A 13 -4.89 5.42 14.22
N ASN A 14 -4.09 6.01 15.10
CA ASN A 14 -2.73 6.37 14.74
C ASN A 14 -2.02 5.13 14.27
N ILE A 15 -1.53 5.20 13.02
CA ILE A 15 -0.96 4.03 12.38
C ILE A 15 0.20 3.48 13.21
N LEU A 16 0.96 4.31 13.93
CA LEU A 16 2.11 3.90 14.74
C LEU A 16 1.78 3.51 16.20
N ALA A 17 0.52 3.54 16.63
CA ALA A 17 0.15 3.32 18.04
C ALA A 17 0.10 1.83 18.45
N THR A 18 1.09 1.03 18.06
CA THR A 18 1.14 -0.42 18.32
C THR A 18 2.49 -0.87 18.87
N SER A 19 2.51 -1.92 19.69
CA SER A 19 3.74 -2.51 20.26
C SER A 19 4.59 -3.29 19.26
N VAL A 20 4.05 -3.50 18.07
CA VAL A 20 4.66 -4.16 16.92
C VAL A 20 4.51 -3.19 15.74
N PRO A 21 5.47 -3.13 14.80
CA PRO A 21 5.36 -2.24 13.64
C PRO A 21 4.02 -2.43 12.92
N PRO A 22 3.22 -1.36 12.73
CA PRO A 22 1.99 -1.43 11.96
C PRO A 22 2.23 -1.87 10.53
N VAL A 23 1.25 -2.58 9.99
CA VAL A 23 1.27 -3.09 8.61
C VAL A 23 0.15 -2.40 7.85
N VAL A 24 0.49 -1.57 6.87
CA VAL A 24 -0.47 -0.85 6.04
C VAL A 24 -0.48 -1.43 4.63
N ALA A 25 -1.60 -2.04 4.25
CA ALA A 25 -1.80 -2.55 2.89
C ALA A 25 -2.26 -1.42 1.95
N VAL A 26 -1.53 -1.18 0.87
CA VAL A 26 -1.89 -0.23 -0.18
C VAL A 26 -2.67 -0.97 -1.27
N VAL A 27 -3.99 -0.84 -1.25
CA VAL A 27 -4.88 -1.76 -1.97
C VAL A 27 -5.96 -1.05 -2.78
N ASN A 28 -6.20 -1.57 -3.97
CA ASN A 28 -7.30 -1.22 -4.87
C ASN A 28 -7.39 -2.24 -6.01
N GLN A 29 -8.60 -2.71 -6.31
CA GLN A 29 -8.86 -3.66 -7.40
C GLN A 29 -8.57 -3.07 -8.79
N LYS A 30 -8.58 -1.74 -8.96
CA LYS A 30 -8.31 -1.13 -10.27
C LYS A 30 -6.80 -0.99 -10.52
N GLY A 31 -6.35 -1.40 -11.71
CA GLY A 31 -4.99 -1.10 -12.20
C GLY A 31 -4.80 0.39 -12.49
N GLY A 32 -3.57 0.89 -12.36
CA GLY A 32 -3.23 2.28 -12.75
C GLY A 32 -3.70 3.39 -11.79
N VAL A 33 -4.35 3.07 -10.67
CA VAL A 33 -4.81 4.08 -9.68
C VAL A 33 -3.69 4.65 -8.78
N GLY A 34 -2.44 4.26 -9.01
CA GLY A 34 -1.29 4.73 -8.24
C GLY A 34 -1.03 3.97 -6.93
N LYS A 35 -1.30 2.66 -6.87
CA LYS A 35 -0.95 1.80 -5.71
C LYS A 35 0.55 1.77 -5.46
N THR A 36 1.31 1.17 -6.37
CA THR A 36 2.78 1.14 -6.34
C THR A 36 3.38 2.53 -6.20
N THR A 37 2.88 3.49 -6.97
CA THR A 37 3.33 4.88 -6.87
C THR A 37 3.14 5.44 -5.46
N THR A 38 2.01 5.14 -4.82
CA THR A 38 1.77 5.56 -3.43
C THR A 38 2.64 4.78 -2.47
N ALA A 39 2.78 3.46 -2.63
CA ALA A 39 3.59 2.62 -1.75
C ALA A 39 5.06 3.08 -1.72
N ILE A 40 5.70 3.22 -2.89
CA ILE A 40 7.09 3.70 -3.02
C ILE A 40 7.26 5.08 -2.35
N ASN A 41 6.45 6.05 -2.74
CA ASN A 41 6.68 7.44 -2.35
C ASN A 41 6.24 7.72 -0.92
N LEU A 42 5.22 7.04 -0.42
CA LEU A 42 4.84 7.10 0.98
C LEU A 42 5.91 6.44 1.85
N ALA A 43 6.47 5.29 1.44
CA ALA A 43 7.55 4.64 2.18
C ALA A 43 8.77 5.55 2.31
N ALA A 44 9.18 6.17 1.19
CA ALA A 44 10.29 7.11 1.17
C ALA A 44 10.00 8.36 2.03
N ALA A 45 8.79 8.90 1.97
CA ALA A 45 8.40 10.04 2.79
C ALA A 45 8.34 9.72 4.30
N MET A 46 7.89 8.51 4.67
CA MET A 46 7.88 8.04 6.07
C MET A 46 9.31 7.88 6.61
N ALA A 47 10.20 7.28 5.82
CA ALA A 47 11.61 7.15 6.17
C ALA A 47 12.29 8.53 6.32
N GLU A 48 12.01 9.48 5.41
CA GLU A 48 12.54 10.85 5.45
C GLU A 48 12.15 11.60 6.73
N VAL A 49 10.93 11.38 7.25
CA VAL A 49 10.47 12.01 8.50
C VAL A 49 10.85 11.23 9.76
N GLY A 50 11.71 10.22 9.65
CA GLY A 50 12.31 9.52 10.78
C GLY A 50 11.59 8.26 11.23
N HIS A 51 10.73 7.67 10.38
CA HIS A 51 10.09 6.37 10.63
C HIS A 51 10.65 5.32 9.68
N PRO A 52 11.69 4.55 10.08
CA PRO A 52 12.26 3.53 9.22
C PRO A 52 11.19 2.56 8.74
N THR A 53 11.10 2.42 7.42
CA THR A 53 9.98 1.75 6.76
C THR A 53 10.47 0.52 5.99
N LEU A 54 9.74 -0.57 6.12
CA LEU A 54 9.87 -1.75 5.27
C LEU A 54 8.77 -1.72 4.21
N LEU A 55 9.13 -1.66 2.93
CA LEU A 55 8.20 -1.89 1.83
C LEU A 55 8.22 -3.35 1.43
N ILE A 56 7.05 -3.96 1.22
CA ILE A 56 6.90 -5.32 0.70
C ILE A 56 6.21 -5.21 -0.65
N ASP A 57 6.92 -5.59 -1.71
CA ASP A 57 6.34 -5.72 -3.04
C ASP A 57 5.65 -7.07 -3.14
N LEU A 58 4.31 -7.07 -3.17
CA LEU A 58 3.49 -8.28 -3.26
C LEU A 58 2.84 -8.42 -4.65
N ASP A 59 3.16 -7.53 -5.60
CA ASP A 59 2.68 -7.61 -6.98
C ASP A 59 3.68 -8.43 -7.81
N PRO A 60 3.27 -9.52 -8.48
CA PRO A 60 4.14 -10.26 -9.39
C PRO A 60 4.78 -9.40 -10.50
N GLN A 61 4.21 -8.22 -10.81
CA GLN A 61 4.83 -7.29 -11.75
C GLN A 61 6.11 -6.62 -11.23
N ALA A 62 6.40 -6.74 -9.93
CA ALA A 62 7.62 -6.24 -9.29
C ALA A 62 7.91 -4.74 -9.56
N ASN A 63 6.85 -3.93 -9.63
CA ASN A 63 6.96 -2.51 -9.95
C ASN A 63 7.56 -1.69 -8.80
N SER A 64 7.29 -2.06 -7.53
CA SER A 64 7.95 -1.43 -6.39
C SER A 64 9.45 -1.76 -6.37
N THR A 65 9.78 -3.00 -6.69
CA THR A 65 11.15 -3.51 -6.77
C THR A 65 11.99 -2.77 -7.79
N SER A 66 11.54 -2.78 -9.05
CA SER A 66 12.23 -2.07 -10.13
C SER A 66 12.18 -0.55 -9.96
N GLY A 67 11.06 0.00 -9.46
CA GLY A 67 10.88 1.44 -9.24
C GLY A 67 11.81 2.03 -8.18
N LEU A 68 12.37 1.22 -7.28
CA LEU A 68 13.38 1.60 -6.30
C LEU A 68 14.81 1.20 -6.70
N GLY A 69 15.01 0.84 -7.98
CA GLY A 69 16.33 0.59 -8.56
C GLY A 69 16.89 -0.82 -8.31
N LEU A 70 16.10 -1.73 -7.76
CA LEU A 70 16.48 -3.13 -7.58
C LEU A 70 16.05 -3.95 -8.80
N ASP A 71 16.94 -4.79 -9.33
CA ASP A 71 16.65 -5.67 -10.46
C ASP A 71 15.93 -6.94 -9.97
N PRO A 72 14.65 -7.16 -10.31
CA PRO A 72 13.91 -8.33 -9.87
C PRO A 72 14.62 -9.63 -10.27
N ALA A 73 15.23 -9.68 -11.46
CA ALA A 73 15.90 -10.89 -11.95
C ALA A 73 17.15 -11.27 -11.13
N ARG A 74 17.69 -10.34 -10.33
CA ARG A 74 18.83 -10.59 -9.43
C ARG A 74 18.40 -10.92 -8.00
N ALA A 75 17.12 -10.74 -7.67
CA ALA A 75 16.57 -11.05 -6.36
C ALA A 75 16.38 -12.57 -6.19
N ARG A 76 17.47 -13.26 -5.84
CA ARG A 76 17.48 -14.72 -5.58
C ARG A 76 16.48 -15.13 -4.51
N LEU A 77 16.40 -14.34 -3.43
CA LEU A 77 15.37 -14.44 -2.41
C LEU A 77 14.43 -13.26 -2.57
N ASN A 78 13.14 -13.52 -2.52
CA ASN A 78 12.07 -12.56 -2.77
C ASN A 78 10.83 -12.95 -1.96
N VAL A 79 9.75 -12.17 -2.09
CA VAL A 79 8.53 -12.35 -1.31
C VAL A 79 7.93 -13.76 -1.42
N TYR A 80 8.13 -14.47 -2.53
CA TYR A 80 7.69 -15.86 -2.66
C TYR A 80 8.32 -16.75 -1.58
N HIS A 81 9.65 -16.72 -1.48
CA HIS A 81 10.42 -17.51 -0.51
C HIS A 81 10.08 -17.15 0.94
N LEU A 82 9.72 -15.88 1.16
CA LEU A 82 9.21 -15.43 2.46
C LEU A 82 7.84 -16.06 2.78
N LEU A 83 6.92 -16.10 1.81
CA LEU A 83 5.58 -16.65 1.98
C LEU A 83 5.59 -18.18 2.09
N THR A 84 6.48 -18.87 1.39
CA THR A 84 6.64 -20.32 1.50
C THR A 84 7.40 -20.76 2.75
N GLY A 85 8.07 -19.83 3.43
CA GLY A 85 8.90 -20.11 4.60
C GLY A 85 10.28 -20.68 4.27
N GLU A 86 10.69 -20.64 3.00
CA GLU A 86 12.03 -21.03 2.54
C GLU A 86 13.12 -20.05 2.97
N ALA A 87 12.75 -18.79 3.26
CA ALA A 87 13.65 -17.77 3.76
C ALA A 87 13.00 -16.91 4.85
N THR A 88 13.80 -16.44 5.81
CA THR A 88 13.35 -15.49 6.83
C THR A 88 13.25 -14.08 6.25
N LEU A 89 12.48 -13.22 6.91
CA LEU A 89 12.35 -11.82 6.51
C LEU A 89 13.72 -11.12 6.44
N GLU A 90 14.59 -11.36 7.42
CA GLU A 90 15.96 -10.81 7.46
C GLU A 90 16.82 -11.23 6.26
N GLN A 91 16.60 -12.43 5.71
CA GLN A 91 17.34 -12.93 4.54
C GLN A 91 16.85 -12.33 3.23
N VAL A 92 15.57 -11.96 3.16
CA VAL A 92 14.92 -11.49 1.93
C VAL A 92 14.99 -9.96 1.79
N VAL A 93 15.01 -9.24 2.91
CA VAL A 93 15.06 -7.77 2.94
C VAL A 93 16.34 -7.24 2.29
N GLN A 94 16.18 -6.23 1.45
CA GLN A 94 17.27 -5.53 0.77
C GLN A 94 17.23 -4.03 1.08
N PRO A 95 18.39 -3.37 1.21
CA PRO A 95 18.43 -1.92 1.32
C PRO A 95 18.02 -1.25 0.00
N THR A 96 17.49 -0.03 0.10
CA THR A 96 17.17 0.81 -1.07
C THR A 96 18.13 2.00 -1.16
N GLY A 97 17.96 2.87 -2.15
CA GLY A 97 18.68 4.15 -2.25
C GLY A 97 18.26 5.19 -1.20
N VAL A 98 17.13 4.98 -0.51
CA VAL A 98 16.60 5.88 0.52
C VAL A 98 17.03 5.40 1.90
N ASP A 99 17.71 6.27 2.65
CA ASP A 99 18.08 6.01 4.04
C ASP A 99 16.83 5.73 4.90
N GLY A 100 16.87 4.65 5.68
CA GLY A 100 15.73 4.22 6.50
C GLY A 100 14.63 3.48 5.74
N LEU A 101 14.76 3.25 4.43
CA LEU A 101 13.83 2.46 3.64
C LEU A 101 14.48 1.15 3.16
N THR A 102 13.83 0.04 3.51
CA THR A 102 14.20 -1.30 3.03
C THR A 102 13.06 -1.92 2.23
N LEU A 103 13.37 -2.93 1.42
CA LEU A 103 12.41 -3.59 0.52
C LEU A 103 12.49 -5.13 0.62
N VAL A 104 11.35 -5.80 0.71
CA VAL A 104 11.19 -7.20 0.28
C VAL A 104 10.82 -7.19 -1.21
N PRO A 105 11.71 -7.65 -2.11
CA PRO A 105 11.46 -7.60 -3.55
C PRO A 105 10.44 -8.66 -3.98
N SER A 106 9.76 -8.39 -5.09
CA SER A 106 8.90 -9.35 -5.80
C SER A 106 9.61 -9.91 -7.03
N HIS A 107 9.00 -10.91 -7.66
CA HIS A 107 9.48 -11.52 -8.90
C HIS A 107 8.30 -11.96 -9.78
N ILE A 108 8.51 -12.00 -11.11
CA ILE A 108 7.47 -12.41 -12.07
C ILE A 108 6.96 -13.82 -11.82
N ASP A 109 7.83 -14.70 -11.31
CA ASP A 109 7.47 -16.08 -10.98
C ASP A 109 6.48 -16.18 -9.82
N LEU A 110 6.26 -15.11 -9.04
CA LEU A 110 5.24 -15.05 -7.99
C LEU A 110 3.83 -15.33 -8.56
N ALA A 111 3.59 -15.01 -9.83
CA ALA A 111 2.32 -15.35 -10.50
C ALA A 111 2.11 -16.87 -10.62
N GLY A 112 3.18 -17.63 -10.90
CA GLY A 112 3.15 -19.10 -10.85
C GLY A 112 3.10 -19.61 -9.41
N GLY A 113 3.82 -18.94 -8.51
CA GLY A 113 3.86 -19.23 -7.09
C GLY A 113 2.48 -19.11 -6.41
N GLU A 114 1.60 -18.21 -6.85
CA GLU A 114 0.25 -18.05 -6.28
C GLU A 114 -0.57 -19.36 -6.32
N ILE A 115 -0.35 -20.22 -7.33
CA ILE A 115 -1.01 -21.54 -7.43
C ILE A 115 -0.51 -22.47 -6.34
N GLU A 116 0.80 -22.46 -6.06
CA GLU A 116 1.41 -23.26 -4.99
C GLU A 116 0.97 -22.77 -3.61
N LEU A 117 1.04 -21.46 -3.38
CA LEU A 117 0.57 -20.82 -2.15
C LEU A 117 -0.89 -21.17 -1.85
N ALA A 118 -1.73 -21.31 -2.88
CA ALA A 118 -3.14 -21.68 -2.71
C ALA A 118 -3.35 -23.10 -2.15
N GLY A 119 -2.36 -23.98 -2.27
CA GLY A 119 -2.37 -25.33 -1.70
C GLY A 119 -1.84 -25.40 -0.26
N MET A 120 -1.21 -24.33 0.24
CA MET A 120 -0.59 -24.34 1.56
C MET A 120 -1.63 -24.27 2.70
N PRO A 121 -1.34 -24.87 3.87
CA PRO A 121 -2.08 -24.60 5.10
C PRO A 121 -2.01 -23.11 5.45
N ASP A 122 -3.10 -22.57 6.01
CA ASP A 122 -3.20 -21.15 6.39
C ASP A 122 -2.77 -20.18 5.28
N ARG A 123 -3.02 -20.55 4.02
CA ARG A 123 -2.63 -19.79 2.82
C ARG A 123 -3.04 -18.32 2.84
N GLU A 124 -4.10 -17.96 3.56
CA GLU A 124 -4.56 -16.57 3.69
C GLU A 124 -3.73 -15.75 4.70
N ALA A 125 -2.90 -16.39 5.52
CA ALA A 125 -2.17 -15.79 6.64
C ALA A 125 -0.64 -15.93 6.52
N LEU A 126 -0.12 -16.40 5.38
CA LEU A 126 1.32 -16.62 5.17
C LEU A 126 2.14 -15.35 5.45
N LEU A 127 1.71 -14.20 4.92
CA LEU A 127 2.42 -12.93 5.16
C LEU A 127 2.36 -12.52 6.63
N ARG A 128 1.23 -12.72 7.30
CA ARG A 128 1.09 -12.41 8.74
C ARG A 128 2.06 -13.24 9.57
N ASN A 129 2.21 -14.51 9.24
CA ASN A 129 3.10 -15.43 9.93
C ASN A 129 4.57 -15.05 9.67
N ALA A 130 4.91 -14.70 8.43
CA ALA A 130 6.24 -14.22 8.06
C ALA A 130 6.63 -12.89 8.76
N LEU A 131 5.65 -12.03 9.05
CA LEU A 131 5.85 -10.76 9.75
C LEU A 131 5.76 -10.86 11.27
N ALA A 132 5.64 -12.06 11.86
CA ALA A 132 5.54 -12.22 13.31
C ALA A 132 6.79 -11.73 14.07
N ALA A 133 7.95 -11.72 13.40
CA ALA A 133 9.22 -11.19 13.90
C ALA A 133 9.81 -10.21 12.87
N PRO A 134 9.35 -8.94 12.84
CA PRO A 134 9.90 -7.95 11.93
C PRO A 134 11.36 -7.59 12.31
N PRO A 135 12.20 -7.17 11.36
CA PRO A 135 13.59 -6.84 11.64
C PRO A 135 13.69 -5.72 12.68
N PRO A 136 14.71 -5.73 13.55
CA PRO A 136 14.95 -4.66 14.50
C PRO A 136 15.03 -3.30 13.81
N GLY A 137 14.39 -2.28 14.39
CA GLY A 137 14.44 -0.90 13.91
C GLY A 137 13.44 -0.55 12.81
N VAL A 138 12.65 -1.49 12.29
CA VAL A 138 11.49 -1.17 11.44
C VAL A 138 10.38 -0.59 12.31
N GLU A 139 9.85 0.57 11.94
CA GLU A 139 8.73 1.23 12.63
C GLU A 139 7.42 1.17 11.83
N LEU A 140 7.47 0.89 10.53
CA LEU A 140 6.30 0.79 9.65
C LEU A 140 6.54 -0.26 8.56
N VAL A 141 5.53 -1.07 8.28
CA VAL A 141 5.50 -1.95 7.10
C VAL A 141 4.44 -1.46 6.12
N LEU A 142 4.84 -1.17 4.89
CA LEU A 142 3.92 -0.92 3.78
C LEU A 142 3.90 -2.13 2.86
N VAL A 143 2.71 -2.54 2.41
CA VAL A 143 2.55 -3.65 1.45
C VAL A 143 1.95 -3.11 0.16
N ASP A 144 2.67 -3.22 -0.95
CA ASP A 144 2.17 -2.88 -2.29
C ASP A 144 1.39 -4.07 -2.86
N CYS A 145 0.06 -3.94 -2.94
CA CYS A 145 -0.80 -5.04 -3.36
C CYS A 145 -1.00 -5.07 -4.89
N PRO A 146 -1.17 -6.27 -5.49
CA PRO A 146 -1.49 -6.41 -6.90
C PRO A 146 -2.88 -5.81 -7.25
N PRO A 147 -3.16 -5.54 -8.54
CA PRO A 147 -4.46 -5.02 -9.01
C PRO A 147 -5.57 -6.09 -9.05
N SER A 148 -5.53 -7.09 -8.17
CA SER A 148 -6.52 -8.14 -8.07
C SER A 148 -6.94 -8.32 -6.61
N LEU A 149 -8.09 -8.96 -6.36
CA LEU A 149 -8.52 -9.38 -5.02
C LEU A 149 -8.25 -10.88 -4.83
N GLY A 150 -7.10 -11.35 -5.33
CA GLY A 150 -6.63 -12.73 -5.24
C GLY A 150 -6.02 -13.08 -3.88
N LEU A 151 -5.30 -14.20 -3.84
CA LEU A 151 -4.72 -14.74 -2.61
C LEU A 151 -3.64 -13.81 -2.04
N LEU A 152 -2.85 -13.18 -2.91
CA LEU A 152 -1.80 -12.23 -2.50
C LEU A 152 -2.41 -11.00 -1.79
N THR A 153 -3.42 -10.37 -2.38
CA THR A 153 -4.11 -9.25 -1.73
C THR A 153 -4.79 -9.68 -0.43
N LEU A 154 -5.34 -10.90 -0.38
CA LEU A 154 -5.91 -11.44 0.85
C LEU A 154 -4.85 -11.59 1.95
N ASN A 155 -3.67 -12.10 1.64
CA ASN A 155 -2.53 -12.17 2.56
C ASN A 155 -2.16 -10.79 3.12
N ALA A 156 -2.08 -9.78 2.26
CA ALA A 156 -1.82 -8.40 2.69
C ALA A 156 -2.88 -7.90 3.67
N LEU A 157 -4.16 -8.09 3.38
CA LEU A 157 -5.27 -7.63 4.23
C LEU A 157 -5.35 -8.41 5.56
N VAL A 158 -4.94 -9.67 5.57
CA VAL A 158 -4.91 -10.51 6.78
C VAL A 158 -3.73 -10.16 7.68
N ALA A 159 -2.59 -9.75 7.11
CA ALA A 159 -1.43 -9.25 7.84
C ALA A 159 -1.59 -7.78 8.30
N ALA A 160 -2.37 -6.98 7.57
CA ALA A 160 -2.48 -5.55 7.80
C ALA A 160 -3.20 -5.17 9.10
N THR A 161 -2.69 -4.15 9.77
CA THR A 161 -3.43 -3.40 10.81
C THR A 161 -4.43 -2.46 10.17
N SER A 162 -4.10 -1.89 9.01
CA SER A 162 -4.98 -1.00 8.28
C SER A 162 -4.75 -1.06 6.76
N MET A 163 -5.74 -0.60 6.00
CA MET A 163 -5.64 -0.46 4.55
C MET A 163 -5.69 1.00 4.11
N LEU A 164 -4.79 1.38 3.21
CA LEU A 164 -4.78 2.65 2.49
C LEU A 164 -5.30 2.43 1.07
N ILE A 165 -6.19 3.31 0.60
CA ILE A 165 -6.92 3.11 -0.65
C ILE A 165 -6.63 4.25 -1.64
N PRO A 166 -5.63 4.09 -2.52
CA PRO A 166 -5.40 5.02 -3.62
C PRO A 166 -6.55 4.97 -4.62
N THR A 167 -7.21 6.10 -4.82
CA THR A 167 -8.38 6.22 -5.69
C THR A 167 -8.18 7.32 -6.72
N GLN A 168 -8.15 6.95 -7.98
CA GLN A 168 -8.06 7.92 -9.07
C GLN A 168 -9.41 8.58 -9.32
N CYS A 169 -9.43 9.89 -9.57
CA CYS A 169 -10.68 10.64 -9.84
C CYS A 169 -11.22 10.40 -11.26
N GLU A 170 -11.72 9.20 -11.54
CA GLU A 170 -12.35 8.83 -12.80
C GLU A 170 -13.75 8.25 -12.59
N TYR A 171 -14.51 8.09 -13.68
CA TYR A 171 -15.90 7.61 -13.66
C TYR A 171 -16.11 6.33 -12.84
N PHE A 172 -15.22 5.35 -12.96
CA PHE A 172 -15.32 4.06 -12.25
C PHE A 172 -14.78 4.07 -10.81
N ALA A 173 -14.37 5.22 -10.27
CA ALA A 173 -13.80 5.31 -8.93
C ALA A 173 -14.75 4.80 -7.83
N LEU A 174 -16.03 5.18 -7.92
CA LEU A 174 -17.04 4.82 -6.93
C LEU A 174 -17.38 3.33 -6.94
N GLU A 175 -17.42 2.72 -8.12
CA GLU A 175 -17.69 1.30 -8.25
C GLU A 175 -16.56 0.45 -7.65
N GLY A 176 -15.30 0.79 -7.99
CA GLY A 176 -14.13 0.11 -7.43
C GLY A 176 -14.07 0.26 -5.90
N LEU A 177 -14.38 1.45 -5.38
CA LEU A 177 -14.42 1.70 -3.95
C LEU A 177 -15.52 0.86 -3.26
N ARG A 178 -16.72 0.76 -3.85
CA ARG A 178 -17.81 -0.08 -3.32
C ARG A 178 -17.40 -1.55 -3.20
N HIS A 179 -16.77 -2.11 -4.24
CA HIS A 179 -16.29 -3.50 -4.19
C HIS A 179 -15.24 -3.68 -3.11
N LEU A 180 -14.31 -2.74 -2.98
CA LEU A 180 -13.25 -2.80 -1.98
C LEU A 180 -13.79 -2.70 -0.54
N MET A 181 -14.79 -1.85 -0.29
CA MET A 181 -15.47 -1.77 1.01
C MET A 181 -16.19 -3.07 1.36
N TYR A 182 -16.81 -3.73 0.39
CA TYR A 182 -17.40 -5.05 0.60
C TYR A 182 -16.34 -6.10 0.96
N THR A 183 -15.21 -6.11 0.27
CA THR A 183 -14.09 -7.00 0.58
C THR A 183 -13.53 -6.73 1.98
N HIS A 184 -13.37 -5.47 2.38
CA HIS A 184 -12.97 -5.09 3.73
C HIS A 184 -13.88 -5.70 4.79
N GLN A 185 -15.20 -5.61 4.61
CA GLN A 185 -16.17 -6.21 5.53
C GLN A 185 -16.06 -7.75 5.61
N LEU A 186 -15.87 -8.42 4.47
CA LEU A 186 -15.67 -9.87 4.44
C LEU A 186 -14.40 -10.30 5.16
N VAL A 187 -13.28 -9.61 4.93
CA VAL A 187 -12.01 -9.90 5.60
C VAL A 187 -12.12 -9.66 7.10
N ARG A 188 -12.72 -8.53 7.53
CA ARG A 188 -12.95 -8.24 8.95
C ARG A 188 -13.78 -9.31 9.64
N SER A 189 -14.87 -9.74 9.02
CA SER A 189 -15.79 -10.69 9.64
C SER A 189 -15.24 -12.12 9.76
N ARG A 190 -14.25 -12.50 8.93
CA ARG A 190 -13.79 -13.89 8.84
C ARG A 190 -12.33 -14.12 9.21
N LEU A 191 -11.45 -13.16 8.94
CA LEU A 191 -10.00 -13.40 8.93
C LEU A 191 -9.19 -12.39 9.75
N ASN A 192 -9.59 -11.11 9.75
CA ASN A 192 -8.88 -10.04 10.47
C ASN A 192 -9.85 -8.98 11.05
N PRO A 193 -10.49 -9.26 12.20
CA PRO A 193 -11.46 -8.35 12.82
C PRO A 193 -10.95 -6.94 13.12
N LYS A 194 -9.62 -6.77 13.25
CA LYS A 194 -8.94 -5.52 13.60
C LYS A 194 -8.57 -4.67 12.39
N LEU A 195 -8.79 -5.13 11.15
CA LEU A 195 -8.41 -4.41 9.94
C LEU A 195 -9.14 -3.06 9.85
N ALA A 196 -8.42 -1.96 10.06
CA ALA A 196 -8.95 -0.61 9.94
C ALA A 196 -8.81 -0.05 8.51
N ILE A 197 -9.49 1.06 8.23
CA ILE A 197 -9.24 1.86 7.02
C ILE A 197 -8.41 3.08 7.44
N ALA A 198 -7.13 3.11 7.04
CA ALA A 198 -6.24 4.25 7.29
C ALA A 198 -6.72 5.49 6.53
N GLY A 199 -7.17 5.29 5.29
CA GLY A 199 -7.84 6.34 4.54
C GLY A 199 -7.99 6.04 3.06
N ILE A 200 -8.72 6.92 2.38
CA ILE A 200 -8.86 6.98 0.93
C ILE A 200 -8.06 8.19 0.46
N VAL A 201 -6.98 7.94 -0.28
CA VAL A 201 -6.14 8.98 -0.87
C VAL A 201 -6.54 9.17 -2.33
N MET A 202 -6.83 10.42 -2.71
CA MET A 202 -7.18 10.72 -4.09
C MET A 202 -5.90 10.93 -4.90
N THR A 203 -5.74 10.17 -5.98
CA THR A 203 -4.53 10.15 -6.80
C THR A 203 -4.73 10.68 -8.21
N GLN A 204 -3.63 11.13 -8.81
CA GLN A 204 -3.60 11.78 -10.13
C GLN A 204 -4.62 12.92 -10.26
N PHE A 205 -4.83 13.66 -9.18
CA PHE A 205 -5.84 14.72 -9.12
C PHE A 205 -5.48 15.85 -10.09
N ASP A 206 -6.41 16.18 -11.00
CA ASP A 206 -6.31 17.33 -11.89
C ASP A 206 -7.37 18.37 -11.51
N ALA A 207 -6.94 19.37 -10.75
CA ALA A 207 -7.77 20.46 -10.25
C ALA A 207 -8.44 21.31 -11.35
N ARG A 208 -8.01 21.17 -12.61
CA ARG A 208 -8.57 21.89 -13.77
C ARG A 208 -9.84 21.22 -14.30
N THR A 209 -10.12 19.98 -13.90
CA THR A 209 -11.22 19.19 -14.44
C THR A 209 -12.40 19.17 -13.48
N THR A 210 -13.60 19.49 -13.98
CA THR A 210 -14.84 19.38 -13.20
C THR A 210 -15.06 17.96 -12.69
N LEU A 211 -14.76 16.96 -13.53
CA LEU A 211 -14.88 15.55 -13.16
C LEU A 211 -14.09 15.20 -11.89
N ALA A 212 -12.85 15.72 -11.74
CA ALA A 212 -12.05 15.42 -10.56
C ALA A 212 -12.70 15.95 -9.28
N TRP A 213 -13.29 17.14 -9.35
CA TRP A 213 -14.02 17.76 -8.23
C TRP A 213 -15.32 17.03 -7.91
N ASP A 214 -16.10 16.64 -8.93
CA ASP A 214 -17.36 15.93 -8.75
C ASP A 214 -17.15 14.55 -8.10
N VAL A 215 -16.11 13.83 -8.54
CA VAL A 215 -15.72 12.54 -7.94
C VAL A 215 -15.27 12.74 -6.50
N LEU A 216 -14.38 13.71 -6.23
CA LEU A 216 -13.92 14.03 -4.88
C LEU A 216 -15.10 14.36 -3.94
N ALA A 217 -16.00 15.24 -4.36
CA ALA A 217 -17.16 15.64 -3.59
C ALA A 217 -18.09 14.44 -3.29
N THR A 218 -18.27 13.56 -4.27
CA THR A 218 -19.09 12.36 -4.09
C THR A 218 -18.45 11.37 -3.14
N VAL A 219 -17.15 11.09 -3.27
CA VAL A 219 -16.42 10.19 -2.36
C VAL A 219 -16.41 10.74 -0.93
N ARG A 220 -16.22 12.06 -0.74
CA ARG A 220 -16.32 12.72 0.57
C ARG A 220 -17.72 12.60 1.18
N ARG A 221 -18.77 12.73 0.36
CA ARG A 221 -20.15 12.57 0.82
C ARG A 221 -20.47 11.13 1.23
N THR A 222 -19.94 10.13 0.51
CA THR A 222 -20.21 8.72 0.81
C THR A 222 -19.30 8.11 1.87
N HIS A 223 -18.08 8.65 2.05
CA HIS A 223 -17.09 8.16 3.02
C HIS A 223 -16.46 9.30 3.85
N PRO A 224 -17.27 10.12 4.55
CA PRO A 224 -16.80 11.36 5.19
C PRO A 224 -15.71 11.14 6.22
N HIS A 225 -15.62 9.95 6.81
CA HIS A 225 -14.65 9.63 7.85
C HIS A 225 -13.33 9.06 7.32
N HIS A 226 -13.27 8.63 6.06
CA HIS A 226 -12.11 7.91 5.51
C HIS A 226 -11.32 8.68 4.48
N VAL A 227 -11.89 9.71 3.85
CA VAL A 227 -11.15 10.51 2.84
C VAL A 227 -10.03 11.32 3.52
N LEU A 228 -8.84 11.26 2.93
CA LEU A 228 -7.70 12.08 3.33
C LEU A 228 -7.82 13.47 2.70
N GLU A 229 -7.35 14.49 3.43
CA GLU A 229 -7.33 15.86 2.93
C GLU A 229 -6.26 16.05 1.86
N THR A 230 -5.15 15.33 1.99
CA THR A 230 -4.07 15.35 1.01
C THR A 230 -4.52 14.73 -0.31
N LEU A 231 -4.41 15.50 -1.39
CA LEU A 231 -4.64 15.07 -2.76
C LEU A 231 -3.30 14.91 -3.48
N ILE A 232 -3.07 13.76 -4.12
CA ILE A 232 -1.85 13.54 -4.91
C ILE A 232 -2.08 14.06 -6.33
N PRO A 233 -1.38 15.13 -6.74
CA PRO A 233 -1.63 15.77 -8.03
C PRO A 233 -1.12 14.89 -9.18
N ARG A 234 -1.71 15.06 -10.36
CA ARG A 234 -1.07 14.59 -11.60
C ARG A 234 0.23 15.35 -11.80
N ASN A 235 1.36 14.64 -11.78
CA ASN A 235 2.69 15.23 -11.88
C ASN A 235 3.63 14.32 -12.67
N VAL A 236 4.30 14.87 -13.68
CA VAL A 236 5.19 14.12 -14.60
C VAL A 236 6.40 13.54 -13.85
N ARG A 237 6.95 14.24 -12.85
CA ARG A 237 8.08 13.78 -12.04
C ARG A 237 7.78 12.51 -11.26
N ILE A 238 6.55 12.35 -10.78
CA ILE A 238 6.10 11.11 -10.12
C ILE A 238 6.18 9.94 -11.10
N SER A 239 5.81 10.15 -12.37
CA SER A 239 5.84 9.13 -13.41
C SER A 239 7.24 8.84 -13.94
N GLU A 240 8.14 9.83 -13.93
CA GLU A 240 9.53 9.67 -14.36
C GLU A 240 10.39 8.98 -13.30
N ALA A 241 10.20 9.26 -12.01
CA ALA A 241 11.08 8.78 -10.95
C ALA A 241 11.37 7.25 -10.96
N PRO A 242 10.36 6.36 -11.16
CA PRO A 242 10.60 4.92 -11.23
C PRO A 242 11.51 4.49 -12.39
N SER A 243 11.50 5.20 -13.53
CA SER A 243 12.39 4.86 -14.66
C SER A 243 13.87 5.15 -14.36
N HIS A 244 14.13 5.93 -13.31
CA HIS A 244 15.44 6.20 -12.77
C HIS A 244 15.76 5.36 -11.52
N GLY A 245 14.87 4.41 -11.14
CA GLY A 245 15.02 3.59 -9.95
C GLY A 245 14.99 4.39 -8.65
N LYS A 246 14.19 5.47 -8.60
CA LYS A 246 14.12 6.40 -7.47
C LYS A 246 12.68 6.69 -7.07
N SER A 247 12.50 7.01 -5.79
CA SER A 247 11.28 7.69 -5.36
C SER A 247 11.23 9.13 -5.90
N VAL A 248 10.05 9.74 -5.98
CA VAL A 248 9.91 11.16 -6.33
C VAL A 248 10.55 12.06 -5.27
N ILE A 249 10.64 11.58 -4.03
CA ILE A 249 11.29 12.27 -2.90
C ILE A 249 12.77 12.47 -3.20
N GLU A 250 13.45 11.47 -3.78
CA GLU A 250 14.86 11.56 -4.21
C GLU A 250 15.04 12.19 -5.59
N TYR A 251 14.13 11.89 -6.52
CA TYR A 251 14.27 12.28 -7.93
C TYR A 251 14.08 13.78 -8.14
N ASP A 252 13.02 14.36 -7.56
CA ASP A 252 12.77 15.80 -7.56
C ASP A 252 12.11 16.20 -6.23
N PRO A 253 12.91 16.40 -5.16
CA PRO A 253 12.41 16.69 -3.82
C PRO A 253 11.56 17.96 -3.75
N THR A 254 11.71 18.88 -4.70
CA THR A 254 11.04 20.19 -4.70
C THR A 254 9.72 20.19 -5.48
N CYS A 255 9.44 19.14 -6.25
CA CYS A 255 8.24 19.10 -7.06
C CYS A 255 6.97 18.97 -6.20
N ARG A 256 5.83 19.36 -6.79
CA ARG A 256 4.51 19.27 -6.15
C ARG A 256 4.13 17.83 -5.76
N GLY A 257 4.66 16.82 -6.45
CA GLY A 257 4.43 15.41 -6.14
C GLY A 257 5.12 14.99 -4.84
N ALA A 258 6.40 15.33 -4.68
CA ALA A 258 7.15 15.07 -3.46
C ALA A 258 6.54 15.78 -2.26
N ALA A 259 6.18 17.07 -2.42
CA ALA A 259 5.48 17.82 -1.38
C ALA A 259 4.15 17.17 -0.96
N ALA A 260 3.38 16.64 -1.92
CA ALA A 260 2.12 15.96 -1.63
C ALA A 260 2.33 14.63 -0.87
N TYR A 261 3.34 13.84 -1.20
CA TYR A 261 3.63 12.60 -0.47
C TYR A 261 4.16 12.86 0.95
N ARG A 262 4.95 13.93 1.18
CA ARG A 262 5.31 14.36 2.54
C ARG A 262 4.09 14.80 3.35
N ALA A 263 3.18 15.55 2.74
CA ALA A 263 1.92 15.94 3.38
C ALA A 263 1.07 14.71 3.73
N LEU A 264 1.01 13.72 2.83
CA LEU A 264 0.29 12.46 3.07
C LEU A 264 0.90 11.68 4.24
N ALA A 265 2.23 11.58 4.30
CA ALA A 265 2.93 10.93 5.41
C ALA A 265 2.58 11.61 6.74
N LYS A 266 2.71 12.94 6.80
CA LYS A 266 2.35 13.73 7.99
C LYS A 266 0.89 13.55 8.39
N GLU A 267 -0.04 13.60 7.44
CA GLU A 267 -1.48 13.42 7.73
C GLU A 267 -1.77 12.03 8.31
N LEU A 268 -1.10 10.98 7.84
CA LEU A 268 -1.28 9.62 8.36
C LEU A 268 -0.67 9.44 9.77
N LEU A 269 0.37 10.18 10.11
CA LEU A 269 0.99 10.16 11.45
C LEU A 269 0.20 10.94 12.50
N GLU A 270 -0.53 11.98 12.07
CA GLU A 270 -1.36 12.84 12.95
C GLU A 270 -2.76 12.26 13.23
N ARG A 271 -3.26 11.41 12.33
CA ARG A 271 -4.53 10.70 12.48
C ARG A 271 -4.41 9.54 13.45
#